data_AF-X1NTP7-F1
#
_entry.id   AF-X1NTP7-F1
#
_cell.length_a   1.000
_cell.length_b   1.000
_cell.length_c   1.000
_cell.angle_alpha   90.00
_cell.angle_beta   90.00
_cell.angle_gamma   90.00
#
_symmetry.space_group_name_H-M   'P 1'
#
loop_
_entity.id
_entity.type
_entity.pdbx_description
1 polymer ?
#
loop_
_entity_poly.entity_id
_entity_poly.type
_entity_poly.pdbx_seq_one_letter_code
_entity_poly.pdbx_strand_id
1 'polypeptide(L)'
;TFGGEYRGEGKPHESSSVMVMPMVILAILSVASGWLNVTGGFNQFLGHGETYSFAQGFFGILAHPLPWVSLILAGSGILLAYAMYSAKWLSAERVVRLFSPLHTLFSRKYWFDELYENIFVGKALVSGFFAGLQQFDNRGVDGAVNGVAYVTMAGGRAIRRAQTGQLQLYGLFIGIGVLAIILC
;
A
#
# COMPACT_ATOMS: atom_id res chain seq x y z
N THR A 1 0.92 1.46 -28.34
CA THR A 1 1.97 2.44 -28.68
C THR A 1 2.09 2.54 -30.20
N PHE A 2 2.41 3.72 -30.73
CA PHE A 2 2.24 4.05 -32.16
C PHE A 2 3.31 3.47 -33.12
N GLY A 3 4.50 3.10 -32.64
CA GLY A 3 5.64 2.72 -33.50
C GLY A 3 5.97 1.21 -33.56
N GLY A 4 5.13 0.34 -33.01
CA GLY A 4 5.38 -1.11 -32.96
C GLY A 4 4.30 -1.92 -33.68
N GLU A 5 4.59 -3.19 -33.93
CA GLU A 5 3.57 -4.13 -34.41
C GLU A 5 2.45 -4.28 -33.38
N TYR A 6 1.22 -4.43 -33.85
CA TYR A 6 0.06 -4.62 -33.00
C TYR A 6 0.14 -6.00 -32.31
N ARG A 7 0.12 -6.02 -30.97
CA ARG A 7 0.27 -7.24 -30.14
C ARG A 7 -1.00 -7.59 -29.36
N GLY A 8 -2.15 -7.03 -29.75
CA GLY A 8 -3.44 -7.24 -29.08
C GLY A 8 -4.34 -8.24 -29.82
N GLU A 9 -5.41 -8.67 -29.14
CA GLU A 9 -6.51 -9.41 -29.76
C GLU A 9 -7.70 -8.47 -30.00
N GLY A 10 -7.82 -7.93 -31.21
CA GLY A 10 -8.90 -7.01 -31.59
C GLY A 10 -8.55 -6.08 -32.77
N LYS A 11 -9.55 -5.35 -33.27
CA LYS A 11 -9.32 -4.23 -34.20
C LYS A 11 -9.11 -2.95 -33.39
N PRO A 12 -8.03 -2.18 -33.62
CA PRO A 12 -7.87 -0.87 -32.99
C PRO A 12 -9.06 0.02 -33.35
N HIS A 13 -9.75 0.52 -32.34
CA HIS A 13 -10.77 1.56 -32.51
C HIS A 13 -10.33 2.79 -31.74
N GLU A 14 -10.73 3.96 -32.20
CA GLU A 14 -10.51 5.19 -31.46
C GLU A 14 -11.31 5.17 -30.14
N SER A 15 -10.78 5.86 -29.14
CA SER A 15 -11.45 6.02 -27.85
C SER A 15 -12.70 6.88 -28.02
N SER A 16 -13.75 6.60 -27.25
CA SER A 16 -14.99 7.37 -27.30
C SER A 16 -14.76 8.85 -26.97
N SER A 17 -15.61 9.73 -27.50
CA SER A 17 -15.49 11.19 -27.31
C SER A 17 -15.49 11.61 -25.84
N VAL A 18 -16.06 10.79 -24.95
CA VAL A 18 -16.07 11.01 -23.49
C VAL A 18 -14.67 10.93 -22.88
N MET A 19 -13.74 10.17 -23.48
CA MET A 19 -12.34 10.07 -23.05
C MET A 19 -11.44 11.10 -23.75
N VAL A 20 -11.71 11.39 -25.03
CA VAL A 20 -10.91 12.35 -25.82
C VAL A 20 -11.14 13.78 -25.34
N MET A 21 -12.38 14.14 -24.98
CA MET A 21 -12.71 15.50 -24.58
C MET A 21 -11.91 15.98 -23.35
N PRO A 22 -11.80 15.23 -22.24
CA PRO A 22 -10.92 15.61 -21.12
C PRO A 22 -9.45 15.74 -21.53
N MET A 23 -8.93 14.81 -22.35
CA MET A 23 -7.52 14.87 -22.79
C MET A 23 -7.23 16.11 -23.65
N VAL A 24 -8.15 16.48 -24.55
CA VAL A 24 -8.03 17.68 -25.38
C VAL A 24 -8.09 18.95 -24.54
N ILE A 25 -9.02 19.02 -23.58
CA ILE A 25 -9.12 20.16 -22.66
C ILE A 25 -7.81 20.32 -21.88
N LEU A 26 -7.27 19.23 -21.32
CA LEU A 26 -5.99 19.26 -20.61
C LEU A 26 -4.82 19.66 -21.51
N ALA A 27 -4.80 19.21 -22.77
CA ALA A 27 -3.77 19.60 -23.74
C ALA A 27 -3.83 21.11 -24.04
N ILE A 28 -5.02 21.67 -24.26
CA ILE A 28 -5.22 23.11 -24.48
C ILE A 28 -4.75 23.90 -23.25
N LEU A 29 -5.12 23.46 -22.05
CA LEU A 29 -4.69 24.11 -20.80
C LEU A 29 -3.16 24.04 -20.61
N SER A 30 -2.52 22.94 -21.00
CA SER A 30 -1.07 22.80 -20.94
C SER A 30 -0.36 23.78 -21.89
N VAL A 31 -0.84 23.94 -23.13
CA VAL A 31 -0.29 24.89 -24.09
C VAL A 31 -0.53 26.33 -23.64
N ALA A 32 -1.76 26.65 -23.19
CA ALA A 32 -2.10 27.97 -22.69
C ALA A 32 -1.27 28.35 -21.45
N SER A 33 -1.09 27.42 -20.52
CA SER A 33 -0.24 27.61 -19.34
C SER A 33 1.22 27.88 -19.72
N GLY A 34 1.77 27.14 -20.69
CA GLY A 34 3.10 27.38 -21.22
C GLY A 34 3.23 28.78 -21.83
N TRP A 35 2.25 29.22 -22.60
CA TRP A 35 2.25 30.55 -23.22
C TRP A 35 2.16 31.70 -22.21
N LEU A 36 1.31 31.54 -21.19
CA LEU A 36 1.18 32.51 -20.08
C LEU A 36 2.46 32.62 -19.24
N ASN A 37 3.29 31.58 -19.20
CA ASN A 37 4.58 31.61 -18.52
C ASN A 37 5.61 32.50 -19.24
N VAL A 38 5.60 32.54 -20.58
CA VAL A 38 6.57 33.29 -21.41
C VAL A 38 6.59 34.78 -21.09
N THR A 39 5.43 35.37 -20.78
CA THR A 39 5.32 36.80 -20.43
C THR A 39 5.56 37.10 -18.94
N GLY A 40 5.87 36.08 -18.14
CA GLY A 40 6.01 36.20 -16.69
C GLY A 40 4.67 36.31 -15.94
N GLY A 41 3.52 36.20 -16.62
CA GLY A 41 2.20 36.32 -15.99
C GLY A 41 1.95 35.26 -14.91
N PHE A 42 2.51 34.06 -15.08
CA PHE A 42 2.47 33.02 -14.05
C PHE A 42 3.40 33.31 -12.85
N ASN A 43 4.56 33.93 -13.09
CA ASN A 43 5.50 34.32 -12.02
C ASN A 43 4.93 35.46 -11.16
N GLN A 44 4.21 36.39 -11.80
CA GLN A 44 3.45 37.44 -11.12
C GLN A 44 2.32 36.84 -10.25
N PHE A 45 1.61 35.82 -10.74
CA PHE A 45 0.59 35.11 -9.96
C PHE A 45 1.17 34.38 -8.72
N LEU A 46 2.41 33.89 -8.81
CA LEU A 46 3.12 33.20 -7.71
C LEU A 46 3.85 34.13 -6.74
N GLY A 47 3.76 35.46 -6.91
CA GLY A 47 4.32 36.45 -5.97
C GLY A 47 5.78 36.84 -6.20
N HIS A 48 6.42 36.35 -7.27
CA HIS A 48 7.75 36.78 -7.71
C HIS A 48 7.60 37.68 -8.94
N GLY A 49 7.32 38.96 -8.69
CA GLY A 49 6.94 39.94 -9.70
C GLY A 49 8.13 40.52 -10.47
N GLU A 50 8.40 39.97 -11.65
CA GLU A 50 9.11 40.65 -12.73
C GLU A 50 8.37 40.33 -14.04
N THR A 51 7.62 41.28 -14.57
CA THR A 51 6.96 41.15 -15.88
C THR A 51 7.93 41.56 -16.98
N TYR A 52 8.28 40.61 -17.85
CA TYR A 52 9.12 40.87 -19.01
C TYR A 52 8.26 41.07 -20.26
N SER A 53 8.73 41.91 -21.20
CA SER A 53 8.16 41.94 -22.55
C SER A 53 8.27 40.55 -23.19
N PHE A 54 7.30 40.15 -24.03
CA PHE A 54 7.29 38.83 -24.69
C PHE A 54 8.64 38.51 -25.36
N ALA A 55 9.25 39.50 -26.02
CA ALA A 55 10.56 39.36 -26.63
C ALA A 55 11.66 39.07 -25.59
N GLN A 56 11.63 39.75 -24.44
CA GLN A 56 12.62 39.56 -23.39
C GLN A 56 12.42 38.23 -22.64
N GLY A 57 11.18 37.78 -22.42
CA GLY A 57 10.90 36.48 -21.81
C GLY A 57 11.28 35.32 -22.73
N PHE A 58 10.90 35.38 -24.01
CA PHE A 58 11.20 34.32 -24.97
C PHE A 58 12.69 34.28 -25.36
N PHE A 59 13.27 35.42 -25.77
CA PHE A 59 14.67 35.46 -26.19
C PHE A 59 15.65 35.50 -25.02
N GLY A 60 15.27 36.03 -23.85
CA GLY A 60 16.13 36.04 -22.66
C GLY A 60 16.39 34.63 -22.12
N ILE A 61 15.38 33.76 -22.11
CA ILE A 61 15.56 32.35 -21.74
C ILE A 61 16.50 31.66 -22.74
N LEU A 62 16.31 31.90 -24.05
CA LEU A 62 17.14 31.32 -25.09
C LEU A 62 18.56 31.91 -25.16
N ALA A 63 18.81 33.07 -24.58
CA ALA A 63 20.14 33.67 -24.49
C ALA A 63 21.01 32.98 -23.43
N HIS A 64 20.41 32.31 -22.45
CA HIS A 64 21.15 31.57 -21.44
C HIS A 64 21.60 30.20 -21.96
N PRO A 65 22.78 29.72 -21.56
CA PRO A 65 23.28 28.40 -21.99
C PRO A 65 22.50 27.23 -21.34
N LEU A 66 21.90 27.43 -20.17
CA LEU A 66 21.24 26.37 -19.41
C LEU A 66 20.03 25.75 -20.14
N PRO A 67 19.09 26.52 -20.73
CA PRO A 67 17.99 25.96 -21.50
C PRO A 67 18.45 25.15 -22.71
N TRP A 68 19.53 25.56 -23.38
CA TRP A 68 20.11 24.80 -24.49
C TRP A 68 20.66 23.45 -24.02
N VAL A 69 21.39 23.42 -22.91
CA VAL A 69 21.89 22.16 -22.33
C VAL A 69 20.72 21.22 -21.99
N SER A 70 19.67 21.74 -21.36
CA SER A 70 18.47 20.96 -21.04
C SER A 70 17.76 20.44 -22.30
N LEU A 71 17.58 21.29 -23.31
CA LEU A 71 16.93 20.92 -24.58
C LEU A 71 17.71 19.85 -25.33
N ILE A 72 19.04 19.98 -25.39
CA ILE A 72 19.92 18.98 -26.02
C ILE A 72 19.88 17.67 -25.21
N LEU A 73 19.92 17.74 -23.89
CA LEU A 73 19.86 16.55 -23.04
C LEU A 73 18.52 15.81 -23.20
N ALA A 74 17.40 16.53 -23.13
CA ALA A 74 16.07 15.97 -23.34
C ALA A 74 15.91 15.41 -24.75
N GLY A 75 16.35 16.15 -25.77
CA GLY A 75 16.33 15.72 -27.17
C GLY A 75 17.17 14.48 -27.40
N SER A 76 18.37 14.40 -26.81
CA SER A 76 19.24 13.22 -26.90
C SER A 76 18.62 12.00 -26.22
N GLY A 77 17.93 12.18 -25.09
CA GLY A 77 17.18 11.12 -24.42
C GLY A 77 16.03 10.57 -25.26
N ILE A 78 15.24 11.46 -25.89
CA ILE A 78 14.15 11.06 -26.80
C ILE A 78 14.71 10.36 -28.04
N LEU A 79 15.80 10.88 -28.61
CA LEU A 79 16.45 10.30 -29.77
C LEU A 79 17.02 8.91 -29.46
N LEU A 80 17.64 8.73 -28.29
CA LEU A 80 18.14 7.44 -27.81
C LEU A 80 16.99 6.44 -27.63
N ALA A 81 15.88 6.87 -27.03
CA ALA A 81 14.68 6.04 -26.90
C ALA A 81 14.10 5.65 -28.27
N TYR A 82 14.02 6.59 -29.21
CA TYR A 82 13.58 6.33 -30.58
C TYR A 82 14.51 5.33 -31.30
N ALA A 83 15.83 5.50 -31.17
CA ALA A 83 16.83 4.61 -31.75
C ALA A 83 16.75 3.18 -31.19
N MET A 84 16.47 3.03 -29.89
CA MET A 84 16.30 1.73 -29.24
C MET A 84 14.98 1.05 -29.60
N TYR A 85 13.84 1.76 -29.53
CA TYR A 85 12.52 1.14 -29.61
C TYR A 85 11.88 1.16 -30.99
N SER A 86 12.06 2.25 -31.77
CA SER A 86 11.45 2.40 -33.09
C SER A 86 12.41 1.95 -34.19
N ALA A 87 13.63 2.48 -34.20
CA ALA A 87 14.61 2.18 -35.25
C ALA A 87 15.33 0.83 -35.03
N LYS A 88 15.25 0.26 -33.81
CA LYS A 88 15.91 -0.99 -33.39
C LYS A 88 17.42 -1.02 -33.67
N TRP A 89 18.08 0.15 -33.69
CA TRP A 89 19.51 0.28 -33.94
C TRP A 89 20.35 -0.22 -32.77
N LEU A 90 19.83 -0.08 -31.55
CA LEU A 90 20.40 -0.67 -30.34
C LEU A 90 19.47 -1.76 -29.81
N SER A 91 20.01 -2.96 -29.58
CA SER A 91 19.27 -3.99 -28.85
C SER A 91 19.16 -3.61 -27.38
N ALA A 92 17.95 -3.29 -26.93
CA ALA A 92 17.65 -3.02 -25.53
C ALA A 92 18.11 -4.20 -24.64
N GLU A 93 18.02 -5.43 -25.14
CA GLU A 93 18.43 -6.66 -24.46
C GLU A 93 19.95 -6.71 -24.22
N ARG A 94 20.76 -6.09 -25.07
CA ARG A 94 22.22 -6.02 -24.87
C ARG A 94 22.57 -5.00 -23.80
N VAL A 95 21.89 -3.85 -23.78
CA VAL A 95 22.07 -2.83 -22.74
C VAL A 95 21.62 -3.36 -21.37
N VAL A 96 20.46 -4.03 -21.32
CA VAL A 96 19.94 -4.68 -20.11
C VAL A 96 20.89 -5.75 -19.59
N ARG A 97 21.50 -6.56 -20.46
CA ARG A 97 22.50 -7.55 -20.03
C ARG A 97 23.77 -6.92 -19.47
N LEU A 98 24.23 -5.81 -20.04
CA LEU A 98 25.41 -5.10 -19.55
C LEU A 98 25.17 -4.45 -18.17
N PHE A 99 23.97 -3.88 -17.98
CA PHE A 99 23.56 -3.21 -16.75
C PHE A 99 22.59 -4.04 -15.92
N SER A 100 22.71 -5.37 -15.96
CA SER A 100 21.81 -6.30 -15.27
C SER A 100 21.54 -5.93 -13.79
N PRO A 101 22.53 -5.60 -12.94
CA PRO A 101 22.25 -5.26 -11.54
C PRO A 101 21.43 -3.98 -11.38
N LEU A 102 21.70 -2.95 -12.19
CA LEU A 102 20.93 -1.69 -12.19
C LEU A 102 19.52 -1.91 -12.75
N HIS A 103 19.40 -2.70 -13.81
CA HIS A 103 18.10 -3.05 -14.36
C HIS A 103 17.25 -3.83 -13.34
N THR A 104 17.84 -4.78 -12.60
CA THR A 104 17.12 -5.50 -11.53
C THR A 104 16.68 -4.58 -10.39
N LEU A 105 17.52 -3.60 -10.02
CA LEU A 105 17.17 -2.60 -9.01
C LEU A 105 15.97 -1.75 -9.46
N PHE A 106 16.02 -1.18 -10.65
CA PHE A 106 14.94 -0.32 -11.15
C PHE A 106 13.67 -1.10 -11.50
N SER A 107 13.78 -2.30 -12.07
CA SER A 107 12.62 -3.15 -12.39
C SER A 107 11.88 -3.64 -11.15
N ARG A 108 12.59 -3.85 -10.04
CA ARG A 108 11.99 -4.15 -8.73
C ARG A 108 11.66 -2.90 -7.91
N LYS A 109 11.63 -1.70 -8.52
CA LYS A 109 11.33 -0.43 -7.85
C LYS A 109 12.14 -0.24 -6.55
N TYR A 110 13.43 -0.57 -6.61
CA TYR A 110 14.38 -0.51 -5.48
C TYR A 110 14.03 -1.43 -4.30
N TRP A 111 13.24 -2.48 -4.50
CA TRP A 111 12.77 -3.38 -3.44
C TRP A 111 11.93 -2.70 -2.34
N PHE A 112 11.42 -1.49 -2.60
CA PHE A 112 10.57 -0.80 -1.62
C PHE A 112 9.27 -1.56 -1.38
N ASP A 113 8.65 -2.10 -2.44
CA ASP A 113 7.42 -2.88 -2.34
C ASP A 113 7.64 -4.11 -1.43
N GLU A 114 8.69 -4.90 -1.70
CA GLU A 114 9.02 -6.08 -0.88
C GLU A 114 9.42 -5.73 0.55
N LEU A 115 10.04 -4.58 0.78
CA LEU A 115 10.39 -4.11 2.12
C LEU A 115 9.14 -3.75 2.92
N TYR A 116 8.20 -3.03 2.31
CA TYR A 116 6.91 -2.72 2.94
C TYR A 116 6.09 -3.97 3.24
N GLU A 117 5.94 -4.85 2.26
CA GLU A 117 5.11 -6.03 2.40
C GLU A 117 5.72 -7.06 3.38
N ASN A 118 7.01 -7.38 3.25
CA ASN A 118 7.59 -8.45 4.06
C ASN A 118 7.95 -8.00 5.47
N ILE A 119 8.44 -6.76 5.63
CA ILE A 119 8.93 -6.29 6.93
C ILE A 119 7.80 -5.64 7.72
N PHE A 120 7.13 -4.65 7.15
CA PHE A 120 6.10 -3.91 7.88
C PHE A 120 4.80 -4.70 8.01
N VAL A 121 4.29 -5.25 6.89
CA VAL A 121 3.03 -6.00 6.95
C VAL A 121 3.26 -7.39 7.53
N GLY A 122 4.13 -8.19 6.92
CA GLY A 122 4.34 -9.58 7.32
C GLY A 122 4.91 -9.72 8.73
N LYS A 123 6.10 -9.16 8.99
CA LYS A 123 6.78 -9.37 10.27
C LYS A 123 6.19 -8.53 11.41
N ALA A 124 6.02 -7.23 11.22
CA ALA A 124 5.61 -6.36 12.33
C ALA A 124 4.12 -6.51 12.67
N LEU A 125 3.25 -6.53 11.65
CA LEU A 125 1.81 -6.56 11.86
C LEU A 125 1.29 -7.99 12.11
N VAL A 126 1.55 -8.92 11.19
CA VAL A 126 0.97 -10.28 11.23
C VAL A 126 1.66 -11.13 12.29
N SER A 127 2.97 -11.34 12.17
CA SER A 127 3.71 -12.21 13.09
C SER A 127 3.98 -11.58 14.46
N GLY A 128 3.90 -10.26 14.57
CA GLY A 128 4.05 -9.53 15.83
C GLY A 128 2.72 -9.30 16.52
N PHE A 129 2.03 -8.24 16.06
CA PHE A 129 0.84 -7.73 16.74
C PHE A 129 -0.34 -8.71 16.74
N PHE A 130 -0.70 -9.25 15.58
CA PHE A 130 -1.84 -10.16 15.47
C PHE A 130 -1.58 -11.53 16.09
N ALA A 131 -0.39 -12.10 15.94
CA ALA A 131 -0.02 -13.34 16.60
C ALA A 131 -0.04 -13.21 18.14
N GLY A 132 0.41 -12.07 18.67
CA GLY A 132 0.36 -11.78 20.10
C GLY A 132 -1.07 -11.70 20.64
N LEU A 133 -1.95 -11.00 19.91
CA LEU A 133 -3.38 -10.93 20.25
C LEU A 133 -4.06 -12.29 20.19
N GLN A 134 -3.78 -13.09 19.16
CA GLN A 134 -4.34 -14.43 19.03
C GLN A 134 -3.88 -15.35 20.17
N GLN A 135 -2.61 -15.24 20.58
CA GLN A 135 -2.11 -16.00 21.73
C GLN A 135 -2.77 -15.56 23.04
N PHE A 136 -3.03 -14.26 23.21
CA PHE A 136 -3.73 -13.74 24.38
C PHE A 136 -5.18 -14.24 24.44
N ASP A 137 -5.89 -14.27 23.33
CA ASP A 137 -7.27 -14.78 23.26
C ASP A 137 -7.33 -16.28 23.59
N ASN A 138 -6.55 -17.09 22.86
CA ASN A 138 -6.54 -18.56 23.01
C ASN A 138 -6.03 -19.05 24.37
N ARG A 139 -5.15 -18.31 25.06
CA ARG A 139 -4.61 -18.74 26.36
C ARG A 139 -5.21 -17.99 27.54
N GLY A 140 -5.50 -16.71 27.37
CA GLY A 140 -6.07 -15.87 28.41
C GLY A 140 -7.57 -16.10 28.51
N VAL A 141 -8.30 -15.79 27.45
CA VAL A 141 -9.77 -15.82 27.44
C VAL A 141 -10.28 -17.26 27.48
N ASP A 142 -9.86 -18.09 26.53
CA ASP A 142 -10.26 -19.50 26.49
C ASP A 142 -9.76 -20.28 27.72
N GLY A 143 -8.56 -19.96 28.20
CA GLY A 143 -8.01 -20.57 29.42
C GLY A 143 -8.85 -20.24 30.66
N ALA A 144 -9.30 -18.99 30.81
CA ALA A 144 -10.15 -18.59 31.91
C ALA A 144 -11.52 -19.28 31.85
N VAL A 145 -12.14 -19.33 30.66
CA VAL A 145 -13.45 -19.99 30.47
C VAL A 145 -13.37 -21.48 30.78
N ASN A 146 -12.35 -22.18 30.27
CA ASN A 146 -12.13 -23.59 30.55
C ASN A 146 -11.81 -23.85 32.04
N GLY A 147 -11.10 -22.92 32.69
CA GLY A 147 -10.83 -22.97 34.13
C GLY A 147 -12.11 -22.92 34.97
N VAL A 148 -13.03 -22.01 34.64
CA VAL A 148 -14.34 -21.94 35.31
C VAL A 148 -15.11 -23.24 35.10
N ALA A 149 -15.17 -23.75 33.88
CA ALA A 149 -15.85 -25.01 33.57
C ALA A 149 -15.26 -26.20 34.37
N TYR A 150 -13.93 -26.26 34.50
CA TYR A 150 -13.25 -27.29 35.29
C TYR A 150 -13.63 -27.22 36.77
N VAL A 151 -13.64 -26.02 37.37
CA VAL A 151 -14.02 -25.82 38.77
C VAL A 151 -15.46 -26.25 39.01
N THR A 152 -16.40 -25.86 38.14
CA THR A 152 -17.80 -26.25 38.23
C THR A 152 -17.97 -27.78 38.14
N MET A 153 -17.29 -28.42 37.18
CA MET A 153 -17.32 -29.89 37.05
C MET A 153 -16.68 -30.61 38.23
N ALA A 154 -15.57 -30.10 38.76
CA ALA A 154 -14.91 -30.66 39.93
C ALA A 154 -15.81 -30.55 41.17
N GLY A 155 -16.46 -29.40 41.38
CA GLY A 155 -17.45 -29.19 42.43
C GLY A 155 -18.62 -30.16 42.31
N GLY A 156 -19.20 -30.32 41.11
CA GLY A 156 -20.26 -31.29 40.85
C GLY A 156 -19.84 -32.74 41.13
N ARG A 157 -18.61 -33.12 40.75
CA ARG A 157 -18.07 -34.46 41.07
C ARG A 157 -17.86 -34.66 42.57
N ALA A 158 -17.41 -33.63 43.30
CA ALA A 158 -17.24 -33.69 44.74
C ALA A 158 -18.59 -33.88 45.45
N ILE A 159 -19.61 -33.10 45.07
CA ILE A 159 -20.98 -33.23 45.57
C ILE A 159 -21.56 -34.62 45.25
N ARG A 160 -21.33 -35.12 44.03
CA ARG A 160 -21.76 -36.47 43.64
C ARG A 160 -21.12 -37.56 44.50
N ARG A 161 -19.84 -37.41 44.88
CA ARG A 161 -19.16 -38.36 45.78
C ARG A 161 -19.66 -38.27 47.22
N ALA A 162 -20.11 -37.09 47.66
CA ALA A 162 -20.70 -36.92 48.99
C ALA A 162 -22.06 -37.62 49.14
N GLN A 163 -22.79 -37.84 48.04
CA GLN A 163 -23.99 -38.67 48.03
C GLN A 163 -23.64 -40.16 47.92
N THR A 164 -23.41 -40.80 49.07
CA THR A 164 -23.00 -42.21 49.17
C THR A 164 -24.16 -43.21 49.15
N GLY A 165 -25.43 -42.75 49.13
CA GLY A 165 -26.62 -43.60 49.05
C GLY A 165 -26.97 -44.37 50.33
N GLN A 166 -26.26 -44.13 51.43
CA GLN A 166 -26.45 -44.83 52.70
C GLN A 166 -27.46 -44.08 53.59
N LEU A 167 -28.67 -44.65 53.77
CA LEU A 167 -29.80 -44.05 54.51
C LEU A 167 -29.45 -43.55 55.93
N GLN A 168 -28.52 -44.24 56.63
CA GLN A 168 -28.07 -43.84 57.96
C GLN A 168 -27.31 -42.51 57.97
N LEU A 169 -26.53 -42.22 56.92
CA LEU A 169 -25.76 -40.98 56.80
C LEU A 169 -26.68 -39.77 56.57
N TYR A 170 -27.76 -39.96 55.79
CA TYR A 170 -28.80 -38.93 55.61
C TYR A 170 -29.53 -38.61 56.91
N GLY A 171 -29.91 -39.63 57.69
CA GLY A 171 -30.54 -39.43 59.00
C GLY A 171 -29.68 -38.64 59.97
N LEU A 172 -28.36 -38.91 60.00
CA LEU A 172 -27.39 -38.16 60.80
C LEU A 172 -27.34 -36.67 60.40
N PHE A 173 -27.23 -36.37 59.10
CA PHE A 173 -27.17 -34.99 58.62
C PHE A 173 -28.46 -34.20 58.89
N ILE A 174 -29.62 -34.84 58.74
CA ILE A 174 -30.91 -34.23 59.05
C ILE A 174 -31.00 -33.93 60.56
N GLY A 175 -30.59 -34.87 61.42
CA GLY A 175 -30.58 -34.67 62.88
C GLY A 175 -29.67 -33.53 63.31
N ILE A 176 -28.46 -33.44 62.75
CA ILE A 176 -27.53 -32.32 62.97
C ILE A 176 -28.14 -31.00 62.47
N GLY A 177 -28.77 -31.01 61.29
CA GLY A 177 -29.41 -29.82 60.71
C GLY A 177 -30.54 -29.28 61.59
N VAL A 178 -31.39 -30.16 62.13
CA VAL A 178 -32.47 -29.77 63.05
C VAL A 178 -31.90 -29.21 64.36
N LEU A 179 -30.89 -29.85 64.94
CA LEU A 179 -30.22 -29.33 66.15
C LEU A 179 -29.59 -27.95 65.89
N ALA A 180 -28.95 -27.75 64.74
CA ALA A 180 -28.37 -26.47 64.38
C ALA A 180 -29.42 -25.36 64.20
N ILE A 181 -30.57 -25.66 63.59
CA ILE A 181 -31.69 -24.71 63.45
C ILE A 181 -32.29 -24.35 64.81
N ILE A 182 -32.31 -25.28 65.77
CA ILE A 182 -32.84 -25.05 67.12
C ILE A 182 -31.84 -24.27 68.00
N LEU A 183 -30.54 -24.44 67.77
CA LEU A 183 -29.47 -23.80 68.54
C LEU A 183 -29.06 -22.41 68.01
N CYS A 184 -29.38 -22.09 66.76
CA CYS A 184 -29.30 -20.74 66.20
C CYS A 184 -30.55 -19.93 66.55
#